data_AF-X1VN66-F1
#
_entry.id   AF-X1VN66-F1
#
_cell.length_a   1.000
_cell.length_b   1.000
_cell.length_c   1.000
_cell.angle_alpha   90.00
_cell.angle_beta   90.00
_cell.angle_gamma   90.00
#
_symmetry.space_group_name_H-M   'P 1'
#
loop_
_entity.id
_entity.type
_entity.pdbx_description
1 polymer ?
#
loop_
_entity_poly.entity_id
_entity_poly.type
_entity_poly.pdbx_seq_one_letter_code
_entity_poly.pdbx_strand_id
1 'polypeptide(L)'
;MLKSYGVAIERLNKGKPIIAPKDNWGENGAASNAAAFHLERSATNHSIIKKLIFQELGLDDPKLENGIVAVHYRGIPKKVSGEQRSRSYVGLALFTPEVELLKRYAEPVILPSENPQGYDYLGVEDVRIT
;
A
#
# COMPACT_ATOMS: atom_id res chain seq x y z
N MET A 1 2.36 33.96 -5.07
CA MET A 1 1.01 33.59 -5.56
C MET A 1 1.14 32.24 -6.24
N LEU A 2 0.40 31.20 -5.84
CA LEU A 2 0.47 29.88 -6.46
C LEU A 2 -0.17 29.93 -7.86
N LYS A 3 0.57 29.52 -8.89
CA LYS A 3 0.06 29.43 -10.28
C LYS A 3 -0.81 28.18 -10.40
N SER A 4 -2.07 28.32 -10.85
CA SER A 4 -2.88 27.16 -11.21
C SER A 4 -2.48 26.65 -12.60
N TYR A 5 -2.45 25.33 -12.77
CA TYR A 5 -2.06 24.67 -14.02
C TYR A 5 -3.26 24.11 -14.80
N GLY A 6 -4.49 24.46 -14.42
CA GLY A 6 -5.72 24.05 -15.11
C GLY A 6 -6.11 22.58 -14.98
N VAL A 7 -5.40 21.79 -14.16
CA VAL A 7 -5.76 20.39 -13.87
C VAL A 7 -6.79 20.37 -12.75
N ALA A 8 -7.96 19.76 -13.03
CA ALA A 8 -8.96 19.52 -12.01
C ALA A 8 -8.43 18.49 -11.00
N ILE A 9 -8.31 18.88 -9.73
CA ILE A 9 -7.92 18.00 -8.63
C ILE A 9 -9.12 17.85 -7.71
N GLU A 10 -9.53 16.61 -7.50
CA GLU A 10 -10.59 16.26 -6.55
C GLU A 10 -9.99 15.52 -5.34
N ARG A 11 -10.47 15.84 -4.14
CA ARG A 11 -10.17 15.07 -2.93
C ARG A 11 -11.18 13.94 -2.79
N LEU A 12 -10.74 12.73 -3.11
CA LEU A 12 -11.54 11.52 -2.88
C LEU A 12 -11.77 11.27 -1.38
N ASN A 13 -12.78 10.45 -1.06
CA ASN A 13 -13.13 10.06 0.31
C ASN A 13 -13.35 11.25 1.28
N LYS A 14 -13.91 12.38 0.77
CA LYS A 14 -14.08 13.63 1.54
C LYS A 14 -12.76 14.14 2.15
N GLY A 15 -11.63 13.85 1.50
CA GLY A 15 -10.29 14.18 1.99
C GLY A 15 -9.77 13.28 3.11
N LYS A 16 -10.48 12.21 3.50
CA LYS A 16 -10.01 11.23 4.47
C LYS A 16 -8.99 10.28 3.85
N PRO A 17 -7.95 9.86 4.60
CA PRO A 17 -6.97 8.92 4.10
C PRO A 17 -7.61 7.56 3.81
N ILE A 18 -7.14 6.91 2.75
CA ILE A 18 -7.58 5.58 2.33
C ILE A 18 -6.81 4.47 3.07
N ILE A 19 -5.63 4.83 3.59
CA ILE A 19 -4.81 4.03 4.49
C ILE A 19 -4.43 4.91 5.67
N ALA A 20 -4.73 4.44 6.88
CA ALA A 20 -4.30 5.06 8.13
C ALA A 20 -3.47 4.05 8.96
N PRO A 21 -2.63 4.51 9.89
CA PRO A 21 -1.97 3.64 10.86
C PRO A 21 -3.00 2.76 11.59
N LYS A 22 -2.62 1.53 11.87
CA LYS A 22 -3.40 0.57 12.66
C LYS A 22 -2.53 0.08 13.82
N ASP A 23 -3.16 -0.39 14.90
CA ASP A 23 -2.44 -0.96 16.05
C ASP A 23 -1.99 -2.41 15.77
N ASN A 24 -1.22 -2.58 14.70
CA ASN A 24 -0.65 -3.83 14.21
C ASN A 24 0.80 -3.59 13.72
N TRP A 25 1.51 -4.69 13.46
CA TRP A 25 2.95 -4.78 13.18
C TRP A 25 3.53 -3.61 12.37
N GLY A 26 4.52 -2.89 12.92
CA GLY A 26 5.41 -2.01 12.15
C GLY A 26 4.79 -0.76 11.51
N GLU A 27 3.47 -0.57 11.54
CA GLU A 27 2.75 0.51 10.85
C GLU A 27 1.87 1.37 11.78
N ASN A 28 2.08 1.25 13.08
CA ASN A 28 1.26 1.90 14.10
C ASN A 28 1.57 3.40 14.32
N GLY A 29 2.65 3.92 13.72
CA GLY A 29 3.05 5.33 13.81
C GLY A 29 2.55 6.16 12.64
N ALA A 30 2.90 5.77 11.42
CA ALA A 30 2.46 6.44 10.19
C ALA A 30 2.31 5.45 9.04
N ALA A 31 1.43 5.79 8.09
CA ALA A 31 1.29 5.14 6.80
C ALA A 31 1.31 6.23 5.72
N SER A 32 2.26 6.19 4.79
CA SER A 32 2.52 7.28 3.85
C SER A 32 3.20 6.82 2.57
N ASN A 33 3.55 7.77 1.69
CA ASN A 33 4.39 7.58 0.49
C ASN A 33 3.98 6.36 -0.33
N ALA A 34 2.71 6.33 -0.70
CA ALA A 34 2.11 5.21 -1.40
C ALA A 34 2.42 5.23 -2.91
N ALA A 35 2.63 4.05 -3.47
CA ALA A 35 2.59 3.79 -4.90
C ALA A 35 1.41 2.86 -5.19
N ALA A 36 0.63 3.21 -6.20
CA ALA A 36 -0.54 2.45 -6.60
C ALA A 36 -0.42 2.03 -8.06
N PHE A 37 -0.92 0.84 -8.37
CA PHE A 37 -1.10 0.38 -9.74
C PHE A 37 -2.42 -0.36 -9.87
N HIS A 38 -3.04 -0.25 -11.04
CA HIS A 38 -4.32 -0.88 -11.35
C HIS A 38 -4.07 -2.16 -12.16
N LEU A 39 -4.64 -3.26 -11.67
CA LEU A 39 -4.71 -4.53 -12.38
C LEU A 39 -6.14 -4.71 -12.89
N GLU A 40 -6.37 -4.36 -14.14
CA GLU A 40 -7.64 -4.57 -14.82
C GLU A 40 -8.03 -6.05 -14.86
N ARG A 41 -9.34 -6.31 -14.89
CA ARG A 41 -9.87 -7.65 -15.06
C ARG A 41 -9.63 -8.16 -16.48
N SER A 42 -8.64 -9.03 -16.65
CA SER A 42 -8.29 -9.61 -17.95
C SER A 42 -7.80 -11.05 -17.81
N ALA A 43 -7.80 -11.83 -18.89
CA ALA A 43 -7.24 -13.18 -18.92
C ALA A 43 -5.79 -13.22 -18.38
N THR A 44 -4.98 -12.22 -18.74
CA THR A 44 -3.59 -12.07 -18.29
C THR A 44 -3.49 -11.86 -16.77
N ASN A 45 -4.32 -10.96 -16.21
CA ASN A 45 -4.22 -10.58 -14.81
C ASN A 45 -4.95 -11.54 -13.86
N HIS A 46 -5.83 -12.41 -14.36
CA HIS A 46 -6.62 -13.37 -13.58
C HIS A 46 -5.79 -14.10 -12.51
N SER A 47 -4.67 -14.69 -12.92
CA SER A 47 -3.83 -15.49 -12.03
C SER A 47 -3.14 -14.64 -10.95
N ILE A 48 -2.80 -13.39 -11.27
CA ILE A 48 -2.17 -12.44 -10.34
C ILE A 48 -3.21 -11.96 -9.33
N ILE A 49 -4.37 -11.50 -9.81
CA ILE A 49 -5.48 -11.05 -8.97
C ILE A 49 -5.90 -12.16 -7.99
N LYS A 50 -6.05 -13.40 -8.49
CA LYS A 50 -6.37 -14.56 -7.66
C LYS A 50 -5.34 -14.81 -6.57
N LYS A 51 -4.04 -14.65 -6.86
CA LYS A 51 -2.97 -14.81 -5.87
C LYS A 51 -2.97 -13.70 -4.82
N LEU A 52 -3.25 -12.46 -5.22
CA LEU A 52 -3.27 -11.31 -4.31
C LEU A 52 -4.50 -11.35 -3.37
N ILE A 53 -5.68 -11.58 -3.94
CA ILE A 53 -6.90 -11.67 -3.14
C ILE A 53 -6.97 -12.96 -2.33
N PHE A 54 -6.35 -14.05 -2.80
CA PHE A 54 -6.37 -15.37 -2.18
C PHE A 54 -7.80 -15.95 -2.04
N GLN A 55 -8.20 -16.47 -0.88
CA GLN A 55 -9.50 -17.14 -0.65
C GLN A 55 -10.59 -16.17 -0.19
N GLU A 56 -10.27 -14.90 0.00
CA GLU A 56 -11.16 -13.88 0.56
C GLU A 56 -12.33 -13.56 -0.36
N LEU A 57 -12.09 -13.54 -1.68
CA LEU A 57 -13.10 -13.28 -2.69
C LEU A 57 -12.92 -14.23 -3.88
N GLY A 58 -14.03 -14.67 -4.47
CA GLY A 58 -14.03 -15.37 -5.74
C GLY A 58 -13.70 -14.42 -6.88
N LEU A 59 -13.14 -14.95 -7.98
CA LEU A 59 -12.84 -14.16 -9.18
C LEU A 59 -14.09 -13.64 -9.91
N ASP A 60 -15.25 -14.20 -9.57
CA ASP A 60 -16.58 -13.81 -10.06
C ASP A 60 -17.29 -12.84 -9.08
N ASP A 61 -16.61 -12.41 -8.01
CA ASP A 61 -17.15 -11.43 -7.08
C ASP A 61 -17.37 -10.09 -7.80
N PRO A 62 -18.57 -9.48 -7.71
CA PRO A 62 -18.87 -8.21 -8.38
C PRO A 62 -17.90 -7.08 -8.04
N LYS A 63 -17.30 -7.08 -6.84
CA LYS A 63 -16.32 -6.06 -6.45
C LYS A 63 -15.04 -6.08 -7.30
N LEU A 64 -14.80 -7.17 -8.02
CA LEU A 64 -13.62 -7.36 -8.86
C LEU A 64 -13.92 -7.10 -10.33
N GLU A 65 -15.13 -6.68 -10.70
CA GLU A 65 -15.52 -6.49 -12.11
C GLU A 65 -14.57 -5.56 -12.86
N ASN A 66 -14.11 -4.49 -12.20
CA ASN A 66 -13.19 -3.50 -12.74
C ASN A 66 -11.73 -3.77 -12.35
N GLY A 67 -11.43 -4.97 -11.85
CA GLY A 67 -10.11 -5.36 -11.36
C GLY A 67 -9.81 -4.85 -9.96
N ILE A 68 -8.52 -4.67 -9.64
CA ILE A 68 -8.07 -4.23 -8.31
C ILE A 68 -7.00 -3.15 -8.41
N VAL A 69 -6.96 -2.26 -7.44
CA VAL A 69 -5.87 -1.32 -7.22
C VAL A 69 -4.99 -1.85 -6.10
N ALA A 70 -3.75 -2.20 -6.42
CA ALA A 70 -2.75 -2.61 -5.45
C ALA A 70 -1.95 -1.39 -5.01
N VAL A 71 -1.90 -1.15 -3.70
CA VAL A 71 -1.26 0.01 -3.08
C VAL A 71 -0.14 -0.49 -2.18
N HIS A 72 1.09 -0.25 -2.60
CA HIS A 72 2.26 -0.30 -1.74
C HIS A 72 2.31 0.98 -0.92
N TYR A 73 2.58 0.89 0.37
CA TYR A 73 2.69 2.06 1.24
C TYR A 73 3.80 1.89 2.27
N ARG A 74 4.41 3.00 2.66
CA ARG A 74 5.42 3.05 3.72
C ARG A 74 4.74 2.96 5.08
N GLY A 75 4.98 1.89 5.83
CA GLY A 75 4.62 1.73 7.23
C GLY A 75 5.77 2.19 8.14
N ILE A 76 5.45 3.00 9.17
CA ILE A 76 6.41 3.51 10.15
C ILE A 76 5.91 3.17 11.56
N PRO A 77 6.71 2.53 12.42
CA PRO A 77 6.32 2.23 13.79
C PRO A 77 6.41 3.48 14.71
N LYS A 78 5.55 3.56 15.75
CA LYS A 78 5.55 4.64 16.77
C LYS A 78 6.84 4.71 17.57
N LYS A 79 7.43 3.56 17.89
CA LYS A 79 8.66 3.40 18.67
C LYS A 79 9.37 2.14 18.21
N VAL A 80 10.67 2.25 17.96
CA VAL A 80 11.56 1.09 17.86
C VAL A 80 12.33 1.08 19.18
N SER A 81 12.29 -0.03 19.92
CA SER A 81 13.10 -0.17 21.13
C SER A 81 14.57 -0.39 20.73
N GLY A 82 15.49 0.35 21.34
CA GLY A 82 16.91 0.33 20.96
C GLY A 82 17.19 1.27 19.78
N GLU A 83 18.45 1.69 19.65
CA GLU A 83 19.00 2.76 18.79
C GLU A 83 18.64 2.75 17.28
N GLN A 84 17.80 1.81 16.83
CA GLN A 84 17.28 1.81 15.47
C GLN A 84 16.22 2.90 15.32
N ARG A 85 16.59 4.02 14.68
CA ARG A 85 15.63 4.98 14.13
C ARG A 85 14.58 4.24 13.31
N SER A 86 13.33 4.66 13.43
CA SER A 86 12.09 4.26 12.74
C SER A 86 12.27 3.47 11.42
N ARG A 87 12.72 2.21 11.50
CA ARG A 87 12.88 1.36 10.32
C ARG A 87 11.52 1.24 9.66
N SER A 88 11.42 1.70 8.43
CA SER A 88 10.17 1.65 7.69
C SER A 88 10.12 0.42 6.79
N TYR A 89 8.89 0.01 6.53
CA TYR A 89 8.54 -1.20 5.82
C TYR A 89 7.61 -0.85 4.66
N VAL A 90 7.48 -1.74 3.69
CA VAL A 90 6.46 -1.59 2.64
C VAL A 90 5.31 -2.54 2.94
N GLY A 91 4.16 -1.99 3.28
CA GLY A 91 2.90 -2.71 3.37
C GLY A 91 2.19 -2.82 2.03
N LEU A 92 1.20 -3.70 1.95
CA LEU A 92 0.34 -3.89 0.78
C LEU A 92 -1.13 -3.86 1.18
N ALA A 93 -1.90 -3.03 0.49
CA ALA A 93 -3.35 -3.01 0.57
C ALA A 93 -3.95 -3.09 -0.83
N LEU A 94 -5.06 -3.81 -0.96
CA LEU A 94 -5.81 -4.00 -2.19
C LEU A 94 -7.15 -3.28 -2.05
N PHE A 95 -7.50 -2.51 -3.07
CA PHE A 95 -8.75 -1.76 -3.15
C PHE A 95 -9.48 -2.06 -4.46
N THR A 96 -10.77 -1.73 -4.51
CA THR A 96 -11.45 -1.48 -5.78
C THR A 96 -10.94 -0.16 -6.39
N PRO A 97 -11.16 0.11 -7.68
CA PRO A 97 -10.88 1.41 -8.28
C PRO A 97 -11.58 2.59 -7.59
N GLU A 98 -12.73 2.34 -6.96
CA GLU A 98 -13.51 3.30 -6.17
C GLU A 98 -12.99 3.46 -4.73
N VAL A 99 -11.85 2.85 -4.43
CA VAL A 99 -11.13 2.95 -3.16
C VAL A 99 -11.83 2.25 -1.98
N GLU A 100 -12.64 1.23 -2.27
CA GLU A 100 -13.14 0.33 -1.24
C GLU A 100 -12.06 -0.68 -0.86
N LEU A 101 -11.77 -0.84 0.43
CA LEU A 101 -10.75 -1.79 0.90
C LEU A 101 -11.22 -3.24 0.68
N LEU A 102 -10.48 -4.00 -0.12
CA LEU A 102 -10.66 -5.43 -0.32
C LEU A 102 -9.84 -6.23 0.68
N LYS A 103 -8.57 -5.86 0.85
CA LYS A 103 -7.63 -6.57 1.72
C LYS A 103 -6.51 -5.64 2.16
N ARG A 104 -6.05 -5.79 3.41
CA ARG A 104 -4.79 -5.19 3.90
C ARG A 104 -3.98 -6.30 4.53
N TYR A 105 -2.78 -6.52 4.03
CA TYR A 105 -1.91 -7.57 4.54
C TYR A 105 -1.48 -7.26 5.97
N ALA A 106 -1.44 -8.28 6.81
CA ALA A 106 -1.07 -8.14 8.22
C ALA A 106 0.43 -7.89 8.41
N GLU A 107 1.25 -8.48 7.52
CA GLU A 107 2.70 -8.33 7.48
C GLU A 107 3.12 -7.48 6.28
N PRO A 108 4.23 -6.73 6.39
CA PRO A 108 4.78 -6.00 5.26
C PRO A 108 5.30 -6.95 4.18
N VAL A 109 5.20 -6.51 2.92
CA VAL A 109 5.69 -7.25 1.75
C VAL A 109 7.17 -7.00 1.47
N ILE A 110 7.75 -5.93 2.01
CA ILE A 110 9.20 -5.67 1.97
C ILE A 110 9.67 -5.26 3.36
N LEU A 111 10.67 -5.98 3.85
CA LEU A 111 11.39 -5.71 5.08
C LEU A 111 12.79 -5.17 4.76
N PRO A 112 13.28 -4.17 5.50
CA PRO A 112 14.68 -3.75 5.40
C PRO A 112 15.61 -4.86 5.91
N SER A 113 16.78 -5.01 5.29
CA SER A 113 17.81 -5.98 5.72
C SER A 113 18.21 -5.85 7.17
N GLU A 114 18.35 -6.97 7.88
CA GLU A 114 18.83 -6.99 9.27
C GLU A 114 20.34 -6.73 9.41
N ASN A 115 21.09 -6.81 8.30
CA ASN A 115 22.52 -6.54 8.27
C ASN A 115 22.78 -5.03 8.44
N PRO A 116 23.50 -4.57 9.48
CA PRO A 116 23.83 -3.15 9.68
C PRO A 116 24.59 -2.49 8.52
N GLN A 117 25.28 -3.29 7.69
CA GLN A 117 25.98 -2.84 6.49
C GLN A 117 25.13 -3.00 5.21
N GLY A 118 23.89 -3.45 5.32
CA GLY A 118 22.95 -3.57 4.22
C GLY A 118 22.47 -2.21 3.71
N TYR A 119 22.29 -2.09 2.39
CA TYR A 119 21.91 -0.84 1.73
C TYR A 119 20.56 -0.28 2.21
N ASP A 120 19.66 -1.16 2.62
CA ASP A 120 18.30 -0.88 3.08
C ASP A 120 18.15 -1.03 4.61
N TYR A 121 19.25 -1.18 5.36
CA TYR A 121 19.22 -1.42 6.82
C TYR A 121 18.37 -0.40 7.58
N LEU A 122 18.47 0.88 7.20
CA LEU A 122 17.76 1.98 7.86
C LEU A 122 16.26 2.01 7.55
N GLY A 123 15.81 1.31 6.51
CA GLY A 123 14.42 1.30 6.07
C GLY A 123 14.29 1.13 4.58
N VAL A 124 13.13 0.61 4.18
CA VAL A 124 12.63 0.68 2.80
C VAL A 124 11.53 1.72 2.74
N GLU A 125 11.59 2.56 1.73
CA GLU A 125 10.78 3.77 1.64
C GLU A 125 10.37 4.01 0.19
N ASP A 126 9.35 4.85 0.01
CA ASP A 126 9.34 5.67 -1.20
C ASP A 126 9.28 4.85 -2.49
N VAL A 127 8.44 3.80 -2.48
CA VAL A 127 8.28 2.90 -3.61
C VAL A 127 7.73 3.67 -4.81
N ARG A 128 8.22 3.35 -6.01
CA ARG A 128 7.65 3.75 -7.30
C ARG A 128 7.56 2.52 -8.18
N ILE A 129 6.53 2.49 -9.03
CA ILE A 129 6.26 1.40 -9.96
C ILE A 129 6.36 2.02 -11.35
N THR A 130 7.15 1.40 -12.22
CA THR A 130 7.49 1.90 -13.56
C THR A 130 7.15 0.87 -14.62
#